data_AF-A0A961ILL0-F1
#
_entry.id   AF-A0A961ILL0-F1
#
_cell.length_a   1.000
_cell.length_b   1.000
_cell.length_c   1.000
_cell.angle_alpha   90.00
_cell.angle_beta   90.00
_cell.angle_gamma   90.00
#
_symmetry.space_group_name_H-M   'P 1'
#
loop_
_entity.id
_entity.type
_entity.pdbx_description
1 polymer ?
#
loop_
_entity_poly.entity_id
_entity_poly.type
_entity_poly.pdbx_seq_one_letter_code
_entity_poly.pdbx_strand_id
1 'polypeptide(L)'
;MQTVKDPLERIVREGSCISVDIPPITLTPRRTAAERQLIGEESDIEKDGWLIASSRSSGLYTGSDGSDSPPLTVASETERRYYVEQGVLEFYADPIQAYRARGILGESYAGILKLIPAGVAGREDSARMRDEITRAREMAAEVNRSRIWLYDFQISRARQQGTTTPGIEDQIRRHYYDRARSGEWIEDERGRWVRVN
;
A
#
# COMPACT_ATOMS: atom_id res chain seq x y z
N MET A 1 61.30 -48.25 3.41
CA MET A 1 60.95 -47.25 4.45
C MET A 1 61.08 -45.87 3.82
N GLN A 2 59.99 -45.36 3.25
CA GLN A 2 59.84 -43.97 2.83
C GLN A 2 58.37 -43.62 3.01
N THR A 3 58.11 -42.90 4.08
CA THR A 3 56.82 -42.37 4.48
C THR A 3 56.45 -41.22 3.56
N VAL A 4 55.45 -41.42 2.70
CA VAL A 4 54.78 -40.30 2.03
C VAL A 4 53.89 -39.64 3.07
N LYS A 5 54.39 -38.51 3.57
CA LYS A 5 53.68 -37.50 4.35
C LYS A 5 52.66 -36.84 3.42
N ASP A 6 51.51 -36.54 4.02
CA ASP A 6 50.48 -35.58 3.61
C ASP A 6 49.21 -36.14 2.92
N PRO A 7 48.08 -36.26 3.64
CA PRO A 7 46.78 -36.64 3.07
C PRO A 7 46.16 -35.58 2.15
N LEU A 8 46.74 -34.37 2.09
CA LEU A 8 46.25 -33.25 1.27
C LEU A 8 46.64 -33.37 -0.21
N GLU A 9 47.74 -34.05 -0.55
CA GLU A 9 48.15 -34.25 -1.95
C GLU A 9 47.20 -35.17 -2.73
N ARG A 10 46.42 -36.00 -2.04
CA ARG A 10 45.45 -36.91 -2.67
C ARG A 10 44.20 -36.18 -3.16
N ILE A 11 43.78 -35.12 -2.47
CA ILE A 11 42.53 -34.39 -2.77
C ILE A 11 42.67 -33.51 -4.02
N VAL A 12 43.87 -32.98 -4.28
CA VAL A 12 44.13 -32.13 -5.46
C VAL A 12 44.14 -32.94 -6.78
N ARG A 13 44.41 -34.24 -6.72
CA ARG A 13 44.45 -35.11 -7.91
C ARG A 13 43.10 -35.69 -8.35
N GLU A 14 42.08 -35.70 -7.48
CA GLU A 14 40.77 -36.28 -7.77
C GLU A 14 39.64 -35.23 -7.93
N GLY A 15 39.96 -33.94 -7.84
CA GLY A 15 38.98 -32.85 -7.90
C GLY A 15 39.00 -32.04 -9.19
N SER A 16 38.06 -32.34 -10.09
CA SER A 16 37.41 -31.43 -11.04
C SER A 16 38.29 -30.59 -11.99
N CYS A 17 38.31 -30.99 -13.27
CA CYS A 17 38.74 -30.16 -14.39
C CYS A 17 37.61 -29.18 -14.78
N ILE A 18 37.66 -27.95 -14.25
CA ILE A 18 36.81 -26.86 -14.72
C ILE A 18 37.71 -25.86 -15.45
N SER A 19 37.69 -25.88 -16.78
CA SER A 19 38.19 -24.77 -17.59
C SER A 19 37.06 -23.75 -17.73
N VAL A 20 37.17 -22.62 -17.04
CA VAL A 20 36.27 -21.48 -17.25
C VAL A 20 36.83 -20.66 -18.40
N ASP A 21 36.15 -20.70 -19.54
CA ASP A 21 36.47 -19.85 -20.69
C ASP A 21 35.92 -18.45 -20.40
N ILE A 22 36.80 -17.51 -20.04
CA ILE A 22 36.41 -16.14 -19.69
C ILE A 22 36.38 -15.34 -20.98
N PRO A 23 35.23 -14.76 -21.39
CA PRO A 23 35.14 -14.01 -22.61
C PRO A 23 36.03 -12.74 -22.54
N PRO A 24 36.65 -12.33 -23.66
CA PRO A 24 37.52 -11.16 -23.70
C PRO A 24 36.74 -9.89 -23.32
N ILE A 25 37.23 -9.20 -22.29
CA ILE A 25 36.62 -7.97 -21.76
C ILE A 25 37.02 -6.80 -22.68
N THR A 26 36.11 -6.37 -23.54
CA THR A 26 36.26 -5.10 -24.28
C THR A 26 35.94 -3.92 -23.37
N LEU A 27 36.97 -3.19 -22.93
CA LEU A 27 36.85 -1.88 -22.28
C LEU A 27 36.21 -0.89 -23.27
N THR A 28 34.90 -0.69 -23.12
CA THR A 28 34.18 0.35 -23.85
C THR A 28 34.31 1.67 -23.07
N PRO A 29 34.70 2.80 -23.69
CA PRO A 29 34.82 4.09 -22.99
C PRO A 29 33.46 4.72 -22.62
N ARG A 30 32.37 3.95 -22.67
CA ARG A 30 31.02 4.42 -22.35
C ARG A 30 30.72 4.02 -20.91
N ARG A 31 30.68 5.02 -20.01
CA ARG A 31 30.36 4.87 -18.58
C ARG A 31 29.19 3.90 -18.37
N THR A 32 29.42 2.90 -17.54
CA THR A 32 28.44 1.88 -17.15
C THR A 32 27.33 2.52 -16.29
N ALA A 33 26.11 1.99 -16.37
CA ALA A 33 24.95 2.50 -15.63
C ALA A 33 25.20 2.59 -14.12
N ALA A 34 26.01 1.69 -13.56
CA ALA A 34 26.44 1.71 -12.17
C ALA A 34 27.29 2.95 -11.80
N GLU A 35 28.15 3.42 -12.70
CA GLU A 35 28.95 4.65 -12.47
C GLU A 35 28.07 5.90 -12.51
N ARG A 36 27.02 5.92 -13.34
CA ARG A 36 26.07 7.05 -13.39
C ARG A 36 25.22 7.15 -12.13
N GLN A 37 24.87 6.00 -11.56
CA GLN A 37 24.11 5.93 -10.30
C GLN A 37 24.90 6.46 -9.10
N LEU A 38 26.23 6.27 -9.09
CA LEU A 38 27.12 6.77 -8.04
C LEU A 38 27.32 8.29 -8.08
N ILE A 39 27.20 8.90 -9.27
CA ILE A 39 27.40 10.34 -9.51
C ILE A 39 26.07 11.13 -9.37
N GLY A 40 24.92 10.44 -9.34
CA GLY A 40 23.61 11.08 -9.14
C GLY A 40 23.03 11.76 -10.39
N GLU A 41 23.54 11.44 -11.58
CA GLU A 41 23.15 12.08 -12.85
C GLU A 41 21.94 11.43 -13.55
N GLU A 42 21.29 10.42 -12.95
CA GLU A 42 20.09 9.82 -13.54
C GLU A 42 19.07 9.53 -12.43
N SER A 43 18.15 10.47 -12.24
CA SER A 43 16.90 10.25 -11.51
C SER A 43 15.74 10.76 -12.35
N ASP A 44 15.53 10.14 -13.52
CA ASP A 44 14.17 10.07 -14.08
C ASP A 44 13.40 9.06 -13.23
N ILE A 45 13.00 9.50 -12.05
CA ILE A 45 11.99 8.81 -11.25
C ILE A 45 10.68 9.00 -12.01
N GLU A 46 10.10 7.90 -12.49
CA GLU A 46 8.75 7.90 -13.04
C GLU A 46 7.80 8.65 -12.10
N LYS A 47 7.06 9.60 -12.68
CA LYS A 47 6.44 10.74 -11.99
C LYS A 47 5.37 10.38 -10.93
N ASP A 48 5.02 9.11 -10.78
CA ASP A 48 3.92 8.65 -9.93
C ASP A 48 4.35 7.69 -8.80
N GLY A 49 5.66 7.49 -8.58
CA GLY A 49 6.13 6.42 -7.67
C GLY A 49 6.28 6.77 -6.18
N TRP A 50 6.27 8.04 -5.76
CA TRP A 50 6.90 8.37 -4.46
C TRP A 50 6.36 9.57 -3.66
N LEU A 51 5.04 9.80 -3.61
CA LEU A 51 4.45 10.64 -2.56
C LEU A 51 4.14 9.84 -1.27
N ILE A 52 5.11 9.06 -0.80
CA ILE A 52 5.21 8.65 0.61
C ILE A 52 6.61 9.01 1.10
N ALA A 53 6.95 10.30 1.06
CA ALA A 53 8.11 10.83 1.72
C ALA A 53 7.66 11.86 2.75
N SER A 54 7.37 11.35 3.95
CA SER A 54 7.53 12.02 5.23
C SER A 54 7.07 13.48 5.29
N SER A 55 5.93 13.69 5.93
CA SER A 55 5.60 14.91 6.64
C SER A 55 6.79 15.43 7.47
N ARG A 56 7.57 16.35 6.89
CA ARG A 56 8.40 17.31 7.59
C ARG A 56 8.17 18.67 6.95
N SER A 57 7.54 19.53 7.73
CA SER A 57 7.39 20.94 7.45
C SER A 57 8.74 21.63 7.33
N SER A 58 8.93 22.34 6.23
CA SER A 58 9.76 23.55 6.11
C SER A 58 9.43 24.08 4.72
N GLY A 59 8.62 25.12 4.59
CA GLY A 59 9.10 26.47 4.85
C GLY A 59 9.59 27.03 3.52
N LEU A 60 8.80 27.94 2.97
CA LEU A 60 9.19 29.05 2.09
C LEU A 60 10.69 29.10 1.71
N TYR A 61 11.04 28.73 0.48
CA TYR A 61 12.24 29.25 -0.18
C TYR A 61 11.92 29.61 -1.63
N THR A 62 11.82 30.92 -1.85
CA THR A 62 11.99 31.56 -3.14
C THR A 62 13.45 31.41 -3.56
N GLY A 63 13.73 31.00 -4.80
CA GLY A 63 15.11 30.92 -5.28
C GLY A 63 15.22 30.33 -6.67
N SER A 64 15.14 31.22 -7.65
CA SER A 64 15.62 31.14 -9.05
C SER A 64 16.48 29.93 -9.43
N ASP A 65 16.00 29.13 -10.36
CA ASP A 65 16.79 28.73 -11.53
C ASP A 65 15.88 28.33 -12.70
N GLY A 66 16.23 28.84 -13.88
CA GLY A 66 15.41 28.90 -15.08
C GLY A 66 15.09 27.54 -15.71
N SER A 67 14.15 26.81 -15.11
CA SER A 67 13.45 25.73 -15.79
C SER A 67 12.05 26.21 -16.18
N ASP A 68 11.75 26.12 -17.47
CA ASP A 68 10.46 26.45 -18.10
C ASP A 68 9.38 25.39 -17.77
N SER A 69 9.48 24.82 -16.56
CA SER A 69 8.45 23.93 -16.02
C SER A 69 7.34 24.82 -15.47
N PRO A 70 6.07 24.60 -15.83
CA PRO A 70 4.98 25.30 -15.17
C PRO A 70 5.15 25.09 -13.66
N PRO A 71 5.03 26.15 -12.83
CA PRO A 71 5.17 25.99 -11.41
C PRO A 71 4.26 24.85 -10.99
N LEU A 72 4.84 23.79 -10.42
CA LEU A 72 4.10 22.72 -9.77
C LEU A 72 3.11 23.45 -8.87
N THR A 73 1.84 23.46 -9.29
CA THR A 73 0.83 24.23 -8.61
C THR A 73 0.82 23.63 -7.22
N VAL A 74 1.22 24.44 -6.24
CA VAL A 74 1.34 24.00 -4.87
C VAL A 74 -0.04 23.49 -4.51
N ALA A 75 -0.23 22.17 -4.53
CA ALA A 75 -1.52 21.57 -4.25
C ALA A 75 -1.99 22.17 -2.92
N SER A 76 -3.21 22.70 -2.91
CA SER A 76 -3.80 23.29 -1.73
C SER A 76 -3.68 22.31 -0.56
N GLU A 77 -3.65 22.81 0.67
CA GLU A 77 -3.55 21.93 1.85
C GLU A 77 -4.66 20.86 1.86
N THR A 78 -5.83 21.19 1.33
CA THR A 78 -6.94 20.26 1.15
C THR A 78 -6.66 19.17 0.11
N GLU A 79 -6.06 19.52 -1.02
CA GLU A 79 -5.66 18.54 -2.05
C GLU A 79 -4.55 17.63 -1.55
N ARG A 80 -3.56 18.16 -0.82
CA ARG A 80 -2.53 17.34 -0.17
C ARG A 80 -3.13 16.34 0.80
N ARG A 81 -4.05 16.80 1.65
CA ARG A 81 -4.75 15.93 2.59
C ARG A 81 -5.55 14.85 1.86
N TYR A 82 -6.19 15.19 0.74
CA TYR A 82 -6.90 14.20 -0.07
C TYR A 82 -6.01 13.03 -0.49
N TYR A 83 -4.80 13.30 -1.01
CA TYR A 83 -3.86 12.24 -1.37
C TYR A 83 -3.34 11.45 -0.17
N VAL A 84 -3.11 12.10 0.98
CA VAL A 84 -2.72 11.40 2.20
C VAL A 84 -3.80 10.41 2.65
N GLU A 85 -5.05 10.86 2.68
CA GLU A 85 -6.18 10.03 3.13
C GLU A 85 -6.47 8.90 2.13
N GLN A 86 -6.28 9.13 0.82
CA GLN A 86 -6.31 8.06 -0.17
C GLN A 86 -5.18 7.04 0.04
N GLY A 87 -3.95 7.51 0.30
CA GLY A 87 -2.81 6.65 0.57
C GLY A 87 -3.02 5.74 1.78
N VAL A 88 -3.74 6.21 2.82
CA VAL A 88 -4.15 5.36 3.95
C VAL A 88 -5.03 4.19 3.48
N LEU A 89 -6.00 4.45 2.60
CA LEU A 89 -6.90 3.40 2.09
C LEU A 89 -6.15 2.37 1.25
N GLU A 90 -5.22 2.82 0.42
CA GLU A 90 -4.38 1.95 -0.41
C GLU A 90 -3.45 1.09 0.45
N PHE A 91 -2.78 1.70 1.42
CA PHE A 91 -1.88 1.01 2.34
C PHE A 91 -2.57 -0.13 3.11
N TYR A 92 -3.83 0.07 3.51
CA TYR A 92 -4.60 -0.92 4.25
C TYR A 92 -5.49 -1.82 3.40
N ALA A 93 -5.49 -1.69 2.07
CA ALA A 93 -6.42 -2.42 1.19
C ALA A 93 -6.31 -3.95 1.37
N ASP A 94 -5.10 -4.49 1.26
CA ASP A 94 -4.83 -5.93 1.38
C ASP A 94 -5.13 -6.50 2.78
N PRO A 95 -4.64 -5.91 3.89
CA PRO A 95 -4.93 -6.47 5.21
C PRO A 95 -6.42 -6.35 5.59
N ILE A 96 -7.12 -5.27 5.20
CA ILE A 96 -8.57 -5.18 5.38
C ILE A 96 -9.28 -6.28 4.59
N GLN A 97 -8.88 -6.50 3.34
CA GLN A 97 -9.44 -7.56 2.52
C GLN A 97 -9.24 -8.95 3.15
N ALA A 98 -8.07 -9.20 3.73
CA ALA A 98 -7.81 -10.45 4.45
C ALA A 98 -8.71 -10.62 5.69
N TYR A 99 -8.92 -9.57 6.48
CA TYR A 99 -9.83 -9.62 7.62
C TYR A 99 -11.30 -9.80 7.21
N ARG A 100 -11.71 -9.22 6.08
CA ARG A 100 -13.06 -9.39 5.52
C ARG A 100 -13.30 -10.81 5.05
N ALA A 101 -12.37 -11.38 4.30
CA ALA A 101 -12.45 -12.76 3.82
C ALA A 101 -12.52 -13.77 4.98
N ARG A 102 -11.86 -13.48 6.11
CA ARG A 102 -11.89 -14.31 7.32
C ARG A 102 -13.13 -14.09 8.21
N GLY A 103 -14.05 -13.19 7.84
CA GLY A 103 -15.23 -12.88 8.65
C GLY A 103 -14.90 -12.21 9.99
N ILE A 104 -13.79 -11.48 10.07
CA ILE A 104 -13.43 -10.66 11.24
C ILE A 104 -14.04 -9.25 11.11
N LEU A 105 -13.89 -8.66 9.92
CA LEU A 105 -14.48 -7.36 9.57
C LEU A 105 -15.54 -7.53 8.49
N GLY A 106 -16.53 -6.64 8.48
CA GLY A 106 -17.50 -6.51 7.40
C GLY A 106 -17.87 -5.06 7.16
N GLU A 107 -18.53 -4.80 6.03
CA GLU A 107 -18.96 -3.45 5.66
C GLU A 107 -20.38 -3.19 6.15
N SER A 108 -20.57 -2.08 6.84
CA SER A 108 -21.92 -1.62 7.18
C SER A 108 -22.63 -1.00 5.98
N TYR A 109 -23.96 -0.90 6.04
CA TYR A 109 -24.76 -0.18 5.04
C TYR A 109 -24.29 1.27 4.81
N ALA A 110 -23.59 1.88 5.77
CA ALA A 110 -23.02 3.22 5.64
C ALA A 110 -21.57 3.24 5.06
N GLY A 111 -21.04 2.10 4.60
CA GLY A 111 -19.67 1.96 4.08
C GLY A 111 -18.57 2.14 5.13
N ILE A 112 -18.89 1.84 6.38
CA ILE A 112 -17.98 1.84 7.52
C ILE A 112 -17.64 0.39 7.89
N LEU A 113 -16.36 0.11 8.10
CA LEU A 113 -15.87 -1.19 8.55
C LEU A 113 -16.26 -1.43 10.01
N LYS A 114 -16.84 -2.59 10.30
CA LYS A 114 -17.19 -3.01 11.66
C LYS A 114 -16.71 -4.44 11.94
N LEU A 115 -16.47 -4.73 13.21
CA LEU A 115 -16.27 -6.10 13.67
C LEU A 115 -17.58 -6.87 13.58
N ILE A 116 -17.53 -8.06 13.01
CA ILE A 116 -18.69 -8.96 12.95
C ILE A 116 -18.83 -9.65 14.32
N PRO A 117 -20.02 -9.77 14.92
CA PRO A 117 -20.19 -10.52 16.17
C PRO A 117 -19.67 -11.97 16.06
N ALA A 118 -18.99 -12.47 17.10
CA ALA A 118 -18.34 -13.79 17.06
C ALA A 118 -19.31 -14.94 16.75
N GLY A 119 -20.52 -14.92 17.33
CA GLY A 119 -21.55 -15.92 17.09
C GLY A 119 -22.13 -15.89 15.67
N VAL A 120 -22.10 -14.74 15.00
CA VAL A 120 -22.55 -14.61 13.60
C VAL A 120 -21.49 -15.21 12.66
N ALA A 121 -20.23 -14.87 12.89
CA ALA A 121 -19.13 -15.34 12.05
C ALA A 121 -18.68 -16.78 12.34
N GLY A 122 -19.21 -17.42 13.40
CA GLY A 122 -18.77 -18.75 13.83
C GLY A 122 -17.31 -18.78 14.29
N ARG A 123 -16.83 -17.69 14.91
CA ARG A 123 -15.42 -17.55 15.31
C ARG A 123 -15.16 -18.20 16.67
N GLU A 124 -14.04 -18.93 16.74
CA GLU A 124 -13.53 -19.51 17.98
C GLU A 124 -12.97 -18.44 18.93
N ASP A 125 -13.13 -18.64 20.24
CA ASP A 125 -12.55 -17.78 21.25
C ASP A 125 -11.16 -18.30 21.66
N SER A 126 -10.12 -17.77 21.03
CA SER A 126 -8.72 -18.06 21.35
C SER A 126 -7.93 -16.77 21.60
N ALA A 127 -6.83 -16.85 22.36
CA ALA A 127 -5.97 -15.70 22.62
C ALA A 127 -5.45 -15.06 21.32
N ARG A 128 -4.99 -15.90 20.38
CA ARG A 128 -4.56 -15.46 19.05
C ARG A 128 -5.66 -14.71 18.29
N MET A 129 -6.90 -15.22 18.35
CA MET A 129 -8.05 -14.55 17.71
C MET A 129 -8.34 -13.19 18.37
N ARG A 130 -8.22 -13.07 19.69
CA ARG A 130 -8.41 -11.78 20.38
C ARG A 130 -7.36 -10.73 19.98
N ASP A 131 -6.12 -11.15 19.78
CA ASP A 131 -5.06 -10.27 19.27
C ASP A 131 -5.34 -9.82 17.83
N GLU A 132 -5.77 -10.75 16.96
CA GLU A 132 -6.16 -10.44 15.59
C GLU A 132 -7.37 -9.48 15.55
N ILE A 133 -8.37 -9.69 16.40
CA ILE A 133 -9.53 -8.79 16.54
C ILE A 133 -9.09 -7.39 16.95
N THR A 134 -8.11 -7.29 17.87
CA THR A 134 -7.61 -6.00 18.35
C THR A 134 -6.91 -5.24 17.21
N ARG A 135 -6.02 -5.91 16.47
CA ARG A 135 -5.37 -5.32 15.29
C ARG A 135 -6.36 -4.94 14.20
N ALA A 136 -7.33 -5.81 13.92
CA ALA A 136 -8.38 -5.53 12.95
C ALA A 136 -9.24 -4.33 13.35
N ARG A 137 -9.53 -4.16 14.65
CA ARG A 137 -10.27 -3.01 15.17
C ARG A 137 -9.51 -1.71 14.99
N GLU A 138 -8.23 -1.69 15.33
CA GLU A 138 -7.37 -0.51 15.18
C GLU A 138 -7.25 -0.10 13.72
N MET A 139 -7.01 -1.07 12.83
CA MET A 139 -6.93 -0.83 11.39
C MET A 139 -8.27 -0.34 10.82
N ALA A 140 -9.39 -0.94 11.22
CA ALA A 140 -10.71 -0.49 10.81
C ALA A 140 -10.96 0.95 11.30
N ALA A 141 -10.54 1.31 12.51
CA ALA A 141 -10.67 2.67 13.01
C ALA A 141 -9.87 3.66 12.16
N GLU A 142 -8.63 3.34 11.77
CA GLU A 142 -7.81 4.16 10.89
C GLU A 142 -8.49 4.40 9.54
N VAL A 143 -8.85 3.31 8.86
CA VAL A 143 -9.49 3.35 7.54
C VAL A 143 -10.82 4.09 7.59
N ASN A 144 -11.61 3.89 8.65
CA ASN A 144 -12.87 4.59 8.81
C ASN A 144 -12.68 6.10 9.00
N ARG A 145 -11.63 6.56 9.70
CA ARG A 145 -11.32 8.00 9.82
C ARG A 145 -11.06 8.61 8.44
N SER A 146 -10.21 7.98 7.63
CA SER A 146 -9.91 8.45 6.27
C SER A 146 -11.13 8.39 5.35
N ARG A 147 -11.92 7.30 5.41
CA ARG A 147 -13.17 7.19 4.63
C ARG A 147 -14.16 8.29 4.97
N ILE A 148 -14.40 8.55 6.26
CA ILE A 148 -15.33 9.62 6.70
C ILE A 148 -14.88 10.96 6.13
N TRP A 149 -13.58 11.29 6.27
CA TRP A 149 -13.06 12.54 5.73
C TRP A 149 -13.21 12.64 4.20
N LEU A 150 -12.90 11.55 3.48
CA LEU A 150 -13.02 11.49 2.02
C LEU A 150 -14.48 11.62 1.56
N TYR A 151 -15.42 10.99 2.27
CA TYR A 151 -16.85 11.16 1.98
C TYR A 151 -17.28 12.61 2.15
N ASP A 152 -16.94 13.22 3.29
CA ASP A 152 -17.31 14.61 3.58
C ASP A 152 -16.68 15.58 2.56
N PHE A 153 -15.43 15.32 2.15
CA PHE A 153 -14.76 16.06 1.08
C PHE A 153 -15.49 15.93 -0.26
N GLN A 154 -15.82 14.71 -0.68
CA GLN A 154 -16.53 14.44 -1.94
C GLN A 154 -17.93 15.06 -1.95
N ILE A 155 -18.68 14.93 -0.85
CA ILE A 155 -20.02 15.51 -0.69
C ILE A 155 -19.92 17.05 -0.76
N SER A 156 -18.95 17.66 -0.07
CA SER A 156 -18.74 19.11 -0.11
C SER A 156 -18.41 19.60 -1.51
N ARG A 157 -17.55 18.88 -2.23
CA ARG A 157 -17.20 19.20 -3.62
C ARG A 157 -18.39 19.06 -4.57
N ALA A 158 -19.19 18.01 -4.43
CA ALA A 158 -20.40 17.82 -5.22
C ALA A 158 -21.40 18.97 -5.02
N ARG A 159 -21.60 19.41 -3.77
CA ARG A 159 -22.45 20.57 -3.44
C ARG A 159 -21.93 21.87 -4.06
N GLN A 160 -20.63 22.11 -4.02
CA GLN A 160 -20.01 23.30 -4.64
C GLN A 160 -20.15 23.32 -6.17
N GLN A 161 -20.12 22.15 -6.81
CA GLN A 161 -20.28 22.00 -8.26
C GLN A 161 -21.74 22.07 -8.71
N GLY A 162 -22.70 22.20 -7.78
CA GLY A 162 -24.13 22.17 -8.08
C GLY A 162 -24.66 20.77 -8.41
N THR A 163 -23.85 19.73 -8.22
CA THR A 163 -24.20 18.33 -8.46
C THR A 163 -24.94 17.77 -7.24
N THR A 164 -26.08 18.34 -6.90
CA THR A 164 -26.91 17.90 -5.77
C THR A 164 -28.10 17.11 -6.29
N THR A 165 -27.85 15.88 -6.74
CA THR A 165 -28.92 14.92 -7.02
C THR A 165 -29.37 14.27 -5.70
N PRO A 166 -30.67 14.08 -5.45
CA PRO A 166 -31.13 13.33 -4.29
C PRO A 166 -30.44 11.96 -4.19
N GLY A 167 -29.87 11.65 -3.02
CA GLY A 167 -29.24 10.35 -2.75
C GLY A 167 -27.76 10.21 -3.14
N ILE A 168 -27.11 11.26 -3.68
CA ILE A 168 -25.67 11.21 -4.01
C ILE A 168 -24.80 10.95 -2.76
N GLU A 169 -25.19 11.52 -1.61
CA GLU A 169 -24.49 11.33 -0.34
C GLU A 169 -24.56 9.87 0.12
N ASP A 170 -25.74 9.25 -0.02
CA ASP A 170 -25.95 7.84 0.30
C ASP A 170 -25.18 6.94 -0.67
N GLN A 171 -25.08 7.31 -1.95
CA GLN A 171 -24.30 6.56 -2.93
C GLN A 171 -22.80 6.63 -2.62
N ILE A 172 -22.28 7.82 -2.27
CA ILE A 172 -20.87 8.00 -1.88
C ILE A 172 -20.56 7.15 -0.63
N ARG A 173 -21.43 7.20 0.38
CA ARG A 173 -21.24 6.41 1.61
C ARG A 173 -21.36 4.91 1.37
N ARG A 174 -22.26 4.45 0.48
CA ARG A 174 -22.44 3.02 0.15
C ARG A 174 -21.38 2.44 -0.78
N HIS A 175 -20.47 3.25 -1.31
CA HIS A 175 -19.47 2.83 -2.28
C HIS A 175 -18.75 1.51 -1.95
N TYR A 176 -18.32 1.32 -0.70
CA TYR A 176 -17.61 0.10 -0.28
C TYR A 176 -18.54 -1.06 0.08
N TYR A 177 -19.76 -0.76 0.53
CA TYR A 177 -20.80 -1.75 0.77
C TYR A 177 -21.21 -2.43 -0.53
N ASP A 178 -21.47 -1.64 -1.58
CA ASP A 178 -21.88 -2.13 -2.90
C ASP A 178 -20.79 -2.95 -3.62
N ARG A 179 -19.53 -2.79 -3.19
CA ARG A 179 -18.35 -3.49 -3.73
C ARG A 179 -17.95 -4.73 -2.93
N ALA A 180 -18.73 -5.13 -1.94
CA ALA A 180 -18.47 -6.34 -1.19
C ALA A 180 -18.45 -7.58 -2.11
N ARG A 181 -17.47 -8.45 -1.90
CA ARG A 181 -17.26 -9.65 -2.73
C ARG A 181 -18.15 -10.78 -2.23
N SER A 182 -18.48 -11.72 -3.12
CA SER A 182 -19.16 -12.98 -2.75
C SER A 182 -18.42 -13.67 -1.58
N GLY A 183 -19.19 -14.11 -0.59
CA GLY A 183 -18.70 -14.75 0.63
C GLY A 183 -18.33 -13.78 1.76
N GLU A 184 -18.25 -12.48 1.51
CA GLU A 184 -17.98 -11.48 2.54
C GLU A 184 -19.24 -11.12 3.33
N TRP A 185 -19.03 -10.56 4.53
CA TRP A 185 -20.11 -10.11 5.39
C TRP A 185 -20.40 -8.63 5.20
N ILE A 186 -21.69 -8.31 5.14
CA ILE A 186 -22.22 -6.96 5.12
C ILE A 186 -23.32 -6.83 6.17
N GLU A 187 -23.47 -5.64 6.76
CA GLU A 187 -24.58 -5.30 7.65
C GLU A 187 -25.69 -4.64 6.82
N ASP A 188 -26.86 -5.26 6.75
CA ASP A 188 -28.02 -4.72 6.04
C ASP A 188 -28.51 -3.40 6.68
N GLU A 189 -29.45 -2.72 6.01
CA GLU A 189 -30.06 -1.47 6.50
C GLU A 189 -30.72 -1.59 7.89
N ARG A 190 -31.01 -2.82 8.34
CA ARG A 190 -31.65 -3.12 9.63
C ARG A 190 -30.62 -3.51 10.70
N GLY A 191 -29.33 -3.44 10.40
CA GLY A 191 -28.26 -3.81 11.34
C GLY A 191 -27.97 -5.32 11.39
N ARG A 192 -28.52 -6.12 10.47
CA ARG A 192 -28.31 -7.57 10.46
C ARG A 192 -27.17 -7.94 9.54
N TRP A 193 -26.29 -8.81 10.04
CA TRP A 193 -25.18 -9.32 9.26
C TRP A 193 -25.63 -10.42 8.30
N VAL A 194 -25.37 -10.22 7.01
CA VAL A 194 -25.64 -11.18 5.94
C VAL A 194 -24.37 -11.44 5.14
N ARG A 195 -24.25 -12.64 4.56
CA ARG A 195 -23.18 -12.92 3.60
C ARG A 195 -23.64 -12.55 2.20
N VAL A 196 -22.74 -11.94 1.44
CA VAL A 196 -22.93 -11.70 0.01
C VAL A 196 -22.89 -13.05 -0.70
N ASN A 197 -23.91 -13.29 -1.55
CA ASN A 197 -24.01 -14.49 -2.37
C ASN A 197 -23.15 -14.41 -3.64
#